data_AF-A0A497NG14-F1
#
_entry.id   AF-A0A497NG14-F1
#
_cell.length_a   1.000
_cell.length_b   1.000
_cell.length_c   1.000
_cell.angle_alpha   90.00
_cell.angle_beta   90.00
_cell.angle_gamma   90.00
#
_symmetry.space_group_name_H-M   'P 1'
#
loop_
_entity.id
_entity.type
_entity.pdbx_description
1 polymer ?
#
loop_
_entity_poly.entity_id
_entity_poly.type
_entity_poly.pdbx_seq_one_letter_code
_entity_poly.pdbx_strand_id
1 'polypeptide(L)'
;MFSMEWQRGVAFIRGINVYASKRITQKRMLEICRGIEDENVRIVRIVKTDNLIFEKRKVHYATVSSRLEKVLSRHFGKPVYVTSRSMRTIQLLAKQKSGKGK
;
A
#
# COMPACT_ATOMS: atom_id res chain seq x y z
N MET A 1 -12.41 -13.31 11.97
CA MET A 1 -13.70 -12.67 11.68
C MET A 1 -13.44 -11.44 10.81
N PHE A 2 -14.10 -11.31 9.67
CA PHE A 2 -13.91 -10.13 8.81
C PHE A 2 -14.75 -8.96 9.32
N SER A 3 -14.18 -7.76 9.40
CA SER A 3 -14.96 -6.55 9.74
C SER A 3 -15.82 -6.11 8.56
N MET A 4 -17.07 -5.74 8.85
CA MET A 4 -17.99 -5.14 7.88
C MET A 4 -17.71 -3.65 7.66
N GLU A 5 -17.00 -3.01 8.59
CA GLU A 5 -16.63 -1.60 8.50
C GLU A 5 -15.42 -1.39 7.58
N TRP A 6 -15.36 -0.20 6.97
CA TRP A 6 -14.20 0.23 6.22
C TRP A 6 -13.03 0.51 7.17
N GLN A 7 -11.93 -0.19 6.94
CA GLN A 7 -10.71 -0.06 7.72
C GLN A 7 -9.60 0.54 6.86
N ARG A 8 -8.97 1.60 7.35
CA ARG A 8 -7.87 2.25 6.66
C ARG A 8 -6.55 1.50 6.83
N GLY A 9 -5.80 1.39 5.75
CA GLY A 9 -4.49 0.77 5.69
C GLY A 9 -3.50 1.59 4.88
N VAL A 10 -2.23 1.27 5.07
CA VAL A 10 -1.14 1.74 4.21
C VAL A 10 -0.45 0.54 3.58
N ALA A 11 -0.07 0.67 2.32
CA ALA A 11 0.76 -0.26 1.58
C ALA A 11 2.08 0.41 1.21
N PHE A 12 3.18 -0.29 1.48
CA PHE A 12 4.55 0.09 1.16
C PHE A 12 5.02 -0.76 -0.01
N ILE A 13 5.43 -0.10 -1.09
CA ILE A 13 5.74 -0.71 -2.38
C ILE A 13 7.25 -0.61 -2.58
N ARG A 14 7.91 -1.75 -2.76
CA ARG A 14 9.38 -1.80 -2.73
C ARG A 14 10.00 -1.66 -4.12
N GLY A 15 11.14 -0.97 -4.19
CA GLY A 15 12.01 -0.98 -5.36
C GLY A 15 11.43 -0.26 -6.59
N ILE A 16 10.58 0.75 -6.37
CA ILE A 16 10.04 1.65 -7.40
C ILE A 16 10.86 2.94 -7.43
N ASN A 17 11.15 3.46 -8.62
CA ASN A 17 11.93 4.68 -8.83
C ASN A 17 13.34 4.67 -8.19
N VAL A 18 13.89 3.49 -7.86
CA VAL A 18 15.23 3.34 -7.29
C VAL A 18 16.24 3.11 -8.42
N TYR A 19 17.36 3.84 -8.42
CA TYR A 19 18.44 3.75 -9.42
C TYR A 19 17.95 3.77 -10.87
N ALA A 20 17.03 4.68 -11.19
CA ALA A 20 16.41 4.81 -12.53
C ALA A 20 15.64 3.55 -13.03
N SER A 21 15.43 2.55 -12.18
CA SER A 21 14.63 1.36 -12.50
C SER A 21 13.17 1.55 -12.10
N LYS A 22 12.25 0.86 -12.81
CA LYS A 22 10.80 0.88 -12.58
C LYS A 22 10.26 2.32 -12.46
N ARG A 23 10.62 3.16 -13.43
CA ARG A 23 10.24 4.57 -13.48
C ARG A 23 8.74 4.73 -13.66
N ILE A 24 8.10 5.47 -12.76
CA ILE A 24 6.67 5.75 -12.82
C ILE A 24 6.33 7.10 -12.18
N THR A 25 5.37 7.80 -12.77
CA THR A 25 4.81 9.02 -12.19
C THR A 25 3.77 8.68 -11.12
N GLN A 26 3.56 9.57 -10.15
CA GLN A 26 2.52 9.38 -9.13
C GLN A 26 1.12 9.19 -9.74
N LYS A 27 0.79 9.95 -10.79
CA LYS A 27 -0.48 9.83 -11.52
C LYS A 27 -0.65 8.43 -12.10
N ARG A 28 0.37 7.94 -12.83
CA ARG A 28 0.32 6.60 -13.45
C ARG A 28 0.27 5.49 -12.42
N MET A 29 0.99 5.65 -11.32
CA MET A 29 0.95 4.72 -10.19
C MET A 29 -0.46 4.61 -9.60
N LEU A 30 -1.15 5.75 -9.44
CA LEU A 30 -2.52 5.79 -8.92
C LEU A 30 -3.50 5.12 -9.88
N GLU A 31 -3.40 5.39 -11.18
CA GLU A 31 -4.21 4.75 -12.21
C GLU A 31 -4.10 3.22 -12.17
N ILE A 32 -2.87 2.69 -12.10
CA ILE A 32 -2.65 1.24 -12.06
C ILE A 32 -3.21 0.65 -10.77
N CYS A 33 -2.95 1.29 -9.63
CA CYS A 33 -3.40 0.77 -8.34
C CYS A 33 -4.92 0.80 -8.21
N ARG A 34 -5.62 1.76 -8.85
CA ARG A 34 -7.09 1.77 -8.91
C ARG A 34 -7.69 0.55 -9.61
N GLY A 35 -6.91 -0.16 -10.42
CA GLY A 35 -7.33 -1.41 -11.06
C GLY A 35 -7.65 -2.56 -10.10
N ILE A 36 -7.37 -2.42 -8.79
CA ILE A 36 -7.76 -3.42 -7.77
C ILE A 36 -9.04 -3.06 -7.01
N GLU A 37 -9.61 -1.88 -7.26
CA GLU A 37 -10.80 -1.40 -6.57
C GLU A 37 -11.99 -2.29 -6.88
N ASP A 38 -12.76 -2.60 -5.85
CA ASP A 38 -13.98 -3.39 -5.91
C ASP A 38 -14.90 -3.02 -4.74
N GLU A 39 -15.95 -3.80 -4.50
CA GLU A 39 -16.86 -3.55 -3.39
C GLU A 39 -16.21 -3.67 -2.00
N ASN A 40 -14.98 -4.18 -1.90
CA ASN A 40 -14.26 -4.46 -0.66
C ASN A 40 -12.94 -3.69 -0.51
N VAL A 41 -12.41 -3.07 -1.57
CA VAL A 41 -11.13 -2.35 -1.58
C VAL A 41 -11.27 -1.01 -2.32
N ARG A 42 -10.75 0.06 -1.71
CA ARG A 42 -10.71 1.42 -2.29
C ARG A 42 -9.33 2.04 -2.14
N ILE A 43 -8.82 2.68 -3.18
CA ILE A 43 -7.56 3.41 -3.14
C ILE A 43 -7.85 4.88 -2.81
N VAL A 44 -7.36 5.33 -1.67
CA VAL A 44 -7.59 6.71 -1.21
C VAL A 44 -6.63 7.65 -1.93
N ARG A 45 -5.32 7.40 -1.82
CA ARG A 45 -4.28 8.25 -2.39
C ARG A 45 -2.93 7.54 -2.41
N ILE A 46 -2.03 8.10 -3.21
CA ILE A 46 -0.61 7.77 -3.16
C ILE A 46 0.15 8.94 -2.53
N VAL A 47 1.16 8.62 -1.74
CA VAL A 47 2.15 9.55 -1.19
C VAL A 47 3.48 9.23 -1.87
N LYS A 48 4.06 10.22 -2.56
CA LYS A 48 5.19 10.02 -3.48
C LYS A 48 4.83 8.98 -4.56
N THR A 49 5.51 7.83 -4.60
CA THR A 49 5.26 6.78 -5.62
C THR A 49 5.23 5.37 -5.04
N ASP A 50 5.59 5.22 -3.78
CA ASP A 50 5.89 3.97 -3.08
C ASP A 50 4.97 3.73 -1.88
N ASN A 51 4.21 4.74 -1.46
CA ASN A 51 3.30 4.66 -0.31
C ASN A 51 1.87 4.87 -0.77
N LEU A 52 0.99 3.91 -0.48
CA LEU A 52 -0.40 3.94 -0.90
C LEU A 52 -1.32 3.82 0.31
N ILE A 53 -2.28 4.72 0.42
CA ILE A 53 -3.35 4.65 1.42
C ILE A 53 -4.57 4.02 0.77
N PHE A 54 -5.13 3.01 1.44
CA PHE A 54 -6.33 2.32 1.00
C PHE A 54 -7.33 2.14 2.13
N GLU A 55 -8.54 1.80 1.75
CA GLU A 55 -9.58 1.32 2.64
C GLU A 55 -9.97 -0.09 2.22
N LYS A 56 -10.26 -0.94 3.20
CA LYS A 56 -10.74 -2.30 2.97
C LYS A 56 -11.88 -2.66 3.91
N ARG A 57 -12.76 -3.55 3.47
CA ARG A 57 -13.71 -4.28 4.33
C ARG A 57 -13.77 -5.72 3.86
N LYS A 58 -14.23 -6.65 4.70
CA LYS A 58 -14.41 -8.07 4.33
C LYS A 58 -13.18 -8.85 3.81
N VAL A 59 -12.02 -8.20 3.66
CA VAL A 59 -10.76 -8.80 3.19
C VAL A 59 -9.61 -8.55 4.15
N HIS A 60 -8.56 -9.37 4.06
CA HIS A 60 -7.34 -9.22 4.85
C HIS A 60 -6.40 -8.17 4.22
N TYR A 61 -5.55 -7.54 5.04
CA TYR A 61 -4.53 -6.59 4.54
C TYR A 61 -3.59 -7.27 3.52
N ALA A 62 -3.20 -8.51 3.78
CA ALA A 62 -2.36 -9.30 2.87
C ALA A 62 -3.02 -9.54 1.50
N THR A 63 -4.35 -9.65 1.44
CA THR A 63 -5.09 -9.76 0.17
C THR A 63 -4.92 -8.50 -0.66
N VAL A 64 -5.00 -7.31 -0.04
CA VAL A 64 -4.76 -6.03 -0.72
C VAL A 64 -3.32 -5.96 -1.23
N SER A 65 -2.34 -6.35 -0.40
CA SER A 65 -0.94 -6.46 -0.81
C SER A 65 -0.77 -7.35 -2.04
N SER A 66 -1.29 -8.58 -2.01
CA SER A 66 -1.16 -9.53 -3.13
C SER A 66 -1.79 -9.01 -4.43
N ARG A 67 -2.94 -8.34 -4.35
CA ARG A 67 -3.57 -7.68 -5.50
C ARG A 67 -2.69 -6.57 -6.09
N LEU A 68 -2.12 -5.71 -5.22
CA LEU A 68 -1.18 -4.67 -5.64
C LEU A 68 0.08 -5.27 -6.29
N GLU A 69 0.67 -6.31 -5.69
CA GLU A 69 1.83 -7.02 -6.25
C GLU A 69 1.53 -7.56 -7.65
N LYS A 70 0.35 -8.15 -7.85
CA LYS A 70 -0.06 -8.68 -9.16
C LYS A 70 -0.16 -7.59 -10.22
N VAL A 71 -0.85 -6.48 -9.94
CA VAL A 71 -1.03 -5.40 -10.95
C VAL A 71 0.27 -4.66 -11.24
N LEU A 72 1.10 -4.43 -10.22
CA LEU A 72 2.38 -3.74 -10.38
C LEU A 72 3.40 -4.64 -11.07
N SER A 73 3.50 -5.92 -10.69
CA SER A 73 4.43 -6.84 -11.34
C SER A 73 4.10 -7.04 -12.82
N ARG A 74 2.79 -7.09 -13.16
CA ARG A 74 2.33 -7.10 -14.55
C ARG A 74 2.75 -5.83 -15.29
N HIS A 75 2.57 -4.66 -14.68
CA HIS A 75 2.95 -3.39 -15.31
C HIS A 75 4.45 -3.27 -15.58
N PHE A 76 5.30 -3.68 -14.63
CA PHE A 76 6.75 -3.55 -14.73
C PHE A 76 7.46 -4.75 -15.38
N GLY A 77 6.75 -5.84 -15.68
CA GLY A 77 7.31 -7.08 -16.21
C GLY A 77 8.31 -7.77 -15.27
N LYS A 78 8.32 -7.39 -13.98
CA LYS A 78 9.24 -7.89 -12.95
C LYS A 78 8.52 -7.93 -11.60
N PRO A 79 8.92 -8.82 -10.67
CA PRO A 79 8.33 -8.84 -9.33
C PRO A 79 8.42 -7.47 -8.63
N VAL A 80 7.28 -7.04 -8.10
CA VAL A 80 7.15 -5.90 -7.19
C VAL A 80 6.52 -6.41 -5.91
N TYR A 81 7.17 -6.15 -4.78
CA TYR A 81 6.73 -6.60 -3.46
C TYR A 81 6.02 -5.47 -2.72
N VAL A 82 4.93 -5.81 -2.04
CA VAL A 82 4.08 -4.85 -1.33
C VAL A 82 3.76 -5.34 0.07
N THR A 83 4.11 -4.55 1.08
CA THR A 83 3.78 -4.84 2.47
C THR A 83 2.73 -3.87 2.97
N SER A 84 1.63 -4.38 3.52
CA SER A 84 0.57 -3.53 4.08
C SER A 84 0.49 -3.63 5.60
N ARG A 85 -0.01 -2.56 6.22
CA ARG A 85 -0.26 -2.45 7.67
C ARG A 85 -1.55 -1.70 7.93
N SER A 86 -2.17 -2.01 9.07
CA SER A 86 -3.31 -1.25 9.56
C SER A 86 -2.87 0.15 10.00
N MET A 87 -3.75 1.14 9.89
CA MET A 87 -3.45 2.49 10.40
C MET A 87 -3.17 2.48 11.91
N ARG A 88 -3.86 1.62 12.67
CA ARG A 88 -3.62 1.41 14.11
C ARG A 88 -2.16 1.00 14.36
N THR A 89 -1.62 0.07 13.59
CA THR A 89 -0.22 -0.37 13.71
C THR A 89 0.74 0.80 13.47
N ILE A 90 0.51 1.59 12.41
CA ILE A 90 1.36 2.75 12.10
C ILE A 90 1.31 3.78 13.24
N GLN A 91 0.13 4.04 13.79
CA GLN A 91 -0.02 4.97 14.92
C GLN A 91 0.71 4.49 16.17
N LEU A 92 0.66 3.18 16.48
CA LEU A 92 1.39 2.61 17.61
C LEU A 92 2.91 2.75 17.42
N LEU A 93 3.40 2.48 16.21
CA LEU A 93 4.83 2.63 15.88
C LEU A 93 5.27 4.11 15.93
N ALA A 94 4.45 5.02 15.41
CA ALA A 94 4.77 6.45 15.38
C ALA A 94 4.74 7.11 16.77
N LYS A 95 3.92 6.59 17.71
CA LYS A 95 3.82 7.09 19.09
C LYS A 95 5.00 6.69 19.97
N GLN A 96 5.86 5.76 19.54
CA GLN A 96 7.14 5.53 20.21
C GLN A 96 8.10 6.69 19.90
N LYS A 97 7.98 7.81 20.63
CA LYS A 97 9.05 8.79 20.70
C LYS A 97 10.10 8.33 21.72
N SER A 98 11.31 8.17 21.19
CA SER A 98 12.64 8.20 21.80
C SER A 98 12.67 8.14 23.33
N GLY A 99 13.02 6.96 23.86
CA GLY A 99 13.75 6.94 25.13
C GLY A 99 14.92 7.90 25.00
N LYS A 100 14.98 8.90 25.87
CA LYS A 100 16.15 9.77 26.02
C LYS A 100 17.37 8.86 26.16
N GLY A 101 18.23 8.84 25.15
CA GLY A 101 19.61 8.43 25.34
C GLY A 101 20.17 9.34 26.42
N LYS A 102 20.75 8.70 27.45
CA LYS A 102 21.42 9.35 28.58
C LYS A 102 22.42 10.40 28.14
#